data_AF-A0A522HA07-F1
#
_entry.id   AF-A0A522HA07-F1
#
_cell.length_a   1.000
_cell.length_b   1.000
_cell.length_c   1.000
_cell.angle_alpha   90.00
_cell.angle_beta   90.00
_cell.angle_gamma   90.00
#
_symmetry.space_group_name_H-M   'P 1'
#
loop_
_entity.id
_entity.type
_entity.pdbx_description
1 polymer ?
#
loop_
_entity_poly.entity_id
_entity_poly.type
_entity_poly.pdbx_seq_one_letter_code
_entity_poly.pdbx_strand_id
1 'polypeptide(L)'
;MANRSKSIQDIYTRKVGGETFQYDLTYMPGATVEWNARVYQNGDLKGTPSGSVSHNVMTGKALAQFLISYVEGVIERGIGIDE
;
A
#
# COMPACT_ATOMS: atom_id res chain seq x y z
N MET A 1 4.05 23.85 6.62
CA MET A 1 4.61 23.00 5.56
C MET A 1 3.45 22.21 4.96
N ALA A 2 3.15 22.33 3.68
CA ALA A 2 2.07 21.56 3.05
C ALA A 2 2.47 20.08 3.01
N ASN A 3 1.68 19.19 3.62
CA ASN A 3 1.84 17.76 3.49
C ASN A 3 1.54 17.38 2.03
N ARG A 4 2.59 17.20 1.22
CA ARG A 4 2.44 16.71 -0.15
C ARG A 4 2.22 15.21 -0.13
N SER A 5 1.30 14.74 -0.95
CA SER A 5 1.11 13.32 -1.21
C SER A 5 2.41 12.70 -1.73
N LYS A 6 2.69 11.48 -1.30
CA LYS A 6 3.82 10.67 -1.74
C LYS A 6 3.32 9.40 -2.38
N SER A 7 4.07 8.88 -3.34
CA SER A 7 3.77 7.63 -4.03
C SER A 7 4.95 6.65 -3.95
N ILE A 8 4.63 5.37 -3.92
CA ILE A 8 5.56 4.24 -3.96
C ILE A 8 4.98 3.25 -4.97
N GLN A 9 5.82 2.77 -5.87
CA GLN A 9 5.47 1.68 -6.78
C GLN A 9 6.33 0.48 -6.41
N ASP A 10 5.72 -0.68 -6.27
CA ASP A 10 6.44 -1.91 -5.94
C ASP A 10 5.75 -3.14 -6.51
N ILE A 11 6.44 -4.28 -6.41
CA ILE A 11 5.95 -5.59 -6.81
C ILE A 11 6.00 -6.52 -5.61
N TYR A 12 4.91 -7.24 -5.38
CA TYR A 12 4.81 -8.25 -4.34
C TYR A 12 4.41 -9.60 -4.93
N THR A 13 5.17 -10.64 -4.61
CA THR A 13 4.79 -12.03 -4.89
C THR A 13 4.23 -12.63 -3.60
N ARG A 14 2.98 -13.11 -3.65
CA ARG A 14 2.35 -13.77 -2.50
C ARG A 14 3.20 -14.96 -2.06
N LYS A 15 3.34 -15.13 -0.74
CA LYS A 15 4.09 -16.28 -0.18
C LYS A 15 3.30 -17.57 -0.36
N VAL A 16 1.97 -17.48 -0.30
CA VAL A 16 1.04 -18.55 -0.63
C VAL A 16 0.52 -18.34 -2.06
N GLY A 17 0.49 -19.38 -2.88
CA GLY A 17 -0.02 -19.33 -4.27
C GLY A 17 0.99 -18.83 -5.30
N GLY A 18 1.89 -17.91 -4.92
CA GLY A 18 3.00 -17.45 -5.77
C GLY A 18 2.60 -16.44 -6.83
N GLU A 19 1.39 -15.89 -6.75
CA GLU A 19 0.92 -14.86 -7.65
C GLU A 19 1.66 -13.54 -7.42
N THR A 20 2.06 -12.90 -8.51
CA THR A 20 2.74 -11.60 -8.47
C THR A 20 1.77 -10.47 -8.76
N PHE A 21 1.81 -9.45 -7.91
CA PHE A 21 1.02 -8.23 -8.02
C PHE A 21 1.95 -7.02 -8.10
N GLN A 22 1.65 -6.08 -8.99
CA GLN A 22 2.23 -4.74 -8.96
C GLN A 22 1.27 -3.83 -8.18
N TYR A 23 1.79 -2.87 -7.40
CA TYR A 23 0.92 -1.88 -6.78
C TYR A 23 1.50 -0.48 -6.76
N ASP A 24 0.60 0.50 -6.84
CA ASP A 24 0.88 1.92 -6.70
C ASP A 24 0.27 2.44 -5.40
N LEU A 25 1.09 2.57 -4.36
CA LEU A 25 0.71 3.10 -3.06
C LEU A 25 0.87 4.63 -3.04
N THR A 26 -0.20 5.34 -2.70
CA THR A 26 -0.20 6.79 -2.43
C THR A 26 -0.57 7.06 -0.98
N TYR A 27 0.12 8.00 -0.33
CA TYR A 27 -0.17 8.38 1.05
C TYR A 27 0.13 9.85 1.34
N MET A 28 -0.51 10.38 2.37
CA MET A 28 -0.25 11.73 2.89
C MET A 28 0.46 11.63 4.25
N PRO A 29 1.75 12.02 4.37
CA PRO A 29 2.44 12.02 5.64
C PRO A 29 1.76 12.96 6.65
N GLY A 30 1.70 12.57 7.91
CA GLY A 30 1.09 13.38 8.97
C GLY A 30 0.89 12.56 10.24
N ALA A 31 0.29 13.19 11.26
CA ALA A 31 -0.13 12.51 12.48
C ALA A 31 -1.23 11.46 12.21
N THR A 32 -2.08 11.75 11.22
CA THR A 32 -2.94 10.77 10.57
C THR A 32 -2.44 10.58 9.15
N VAL A 33 -2.13 9.34 8.78
CA VAL A 33 -1.67 8.97 7.45
C VAL A 33 -2.79 8.27 6.73
N GLU A 34 -3.42 8.97 5.80
CA GLU A 34 -4.33 8.37 4.83
C GLU A 34 -3.52 7.76 3.70
N TRP A 35 -3.89 6.55 3.29
CA TRP A 35 -3.24 5.83 2.21
C TRP A 35 -4.25 5.10 1.33
N ASN A 36 -3.88 4.93 0.07
CA ASN A 36 -4.59 4.14 -0.93
C ASN A 36 -3.55 3.42 -1.78
N ALA A 37 -3.81 2.18 -2.15
CA ALA A 37 -3.02 1.46 -3.14
C ALA A 37 -3.91 1.01 -4.28
N ARG A 38 -3.39 1.08 -5.52
CA ARG A 38 -3.98 0.40 -6.67
C ARG A 38 -3.18 -0.86 -6.92
N VAL A 39 -3.83 -2.02 -6.89
CA VAL A 39 -3.17 -3.33 -7.03
C VAL A 39 -3.53 -3.90 -8.38
N TYR A 40 -2.52 -4.33 -9.12
CA TYR A 40 -2.60 -4.84 -10.47
C TYR A 40 -2.03 -6.25 -10.55
N GLN A 41 -2.62 -7.08 -11.40
CA GLN A 41 -2.10 -8.40 -11.75
C GLN A 41 -2.19 -8.56 -13.27
N ASN A 42 -1.07 -8.89 -13.91
CA ASN A 42 -0.98 -9.03 -15.37
C ASN A 42 -1.46 -7.78 -16.15
N GLY A 43 -1.40 -6.59 -15.54
CA GLY A 43 -1.86 -5.32 -16.12
C GLY A 43 -3.30 -4.95 -15.75
N ASP A 44 -4.10 -5.87 -15.21
CA ASP A 44 -5.48 -5.62 -14.81
C ASP A 44 -5.55 -5.08 -13.38
N LEU A 45 -6.36 -4.03 -13.15
CA LEU A 45 -6.62 -3.53 -11.80
C LEU A 45 -7.47 -4.54 -11.03
N LYS A 46 -6.90 -5.14 -10.00
CA LYS A 46 -7.54 -6.13 -9.14
C LYS A 46 -8.15 -5.53 -7.88
N GLY A 47 -7.64 -4.40 -7.40
CA GLY A 47 -8.19 -3.80 -6.18
C GLY A 47 -7.66 -2.41 -5.88
N THR A 48 -8.39 -1.69 -5.02
CA THR A 48 -8.02 -0.34 -4.57
C THR A 48 -8.02 -0.21 -3.04
N PRO A 49 -7.31 -1.08 -2.30
CA PRO A 49 -7.32 -1.04 -0.84
C PRO A 49 -6.87 0.33 -0.31
N SER A 50 -7.48 0.75 0.79
CA SER A 50 -7.21 2.05 1.41
C SER A 50 -7.41 1.98 2.91
N GLY A 51 -6.89 2.97 3.61
CA GLY A 51 -7.07 3.09 5.04
C GLY A 51 -6.39 4.31 5.64
N SER A 52 -6.40 4.36 6.97
CA SER A 52 -5.81 5.45 7.74
C SER A 52 -5.03 4.90 8.93
N VAL A 53 -3.89 5.50 9.23
CA VAL A 53 -3.09 5.20 10.43
C VAL A 53 -3.06 6.45 11.30
N SER A 54 -3.69 6.39 12.46
CA SER A 54 -3.78 7.53 13.41
C SER A 54 -2.67 7.48 14.45
N HIS A 55 -2.36 8.63 15.05
CA HIS A 55 -1.28 8.80 16.05
C HIS A 55 0.09 8.32 15.54
N ASN A 56 0.29 8.41 14.22
CA ASN A 56 1.53 7.98 13.61
C ASN A 56 2.66 8.97 13.93
N VAL A 57 3.71 8.47 14.56
CA VAL A 57 4.95 9.21 14.83
C VAL A 57 6.05 8.91 13.81
N MET A 58 5.85 7.91 12.93
CA MET A 58 6.82 7.54 11.91
C MET A 58 6.86 8.58 10.80
N THR A 59 8.06 8.86 10.30
CA THR A 59 8.27 9.78 9.17
C THR A 59 9.29 9.20 8.18
N GLY A 60 9.36 9.80 6.99
CA GLY A 60 10.37 9.44 5.99
C GLY A 60 10.35 7.96 5.61
N LYS A 61 11.52 7.31 5.68
CA LYS A 61 11.72 5.91 5.27
C LYS A 61 10.96 4.92 6.17
N ALA A 62 10.89 5.17 7.48
CA ALA A 62 10.21 4.28 8.41
C ALA A 62 8.71 4.19 8.11
N LEU A 63 8.07 5.34 7.84
CA LEU A 63 6.68 5.39 7.43
C LEU A 63 6.45 4.67 6.09
N ALA A 64 7.33 4.90 5.11
CA ALA A 64 7.24 4.23 3.82
C ALA A 64 7.32 2.70 3.95
N GLN A 65 8.29 2.18 4.69
CA GLN A 65 8.44 0.74 4.93
C GLN A 65 7.24 0.15 5.67
N PHE A 66 6.72 0.84 6.68
CA PHE A 66 5.51 0.41 7.38
C PHE A 66 4.32 0.27 6.43
N LEU A 67 4.07 1.28 5.58
CA LEU A 67 2.96 1.26 4.63
C LEU A 67 3.14 0.20 3.55
N ILE A 68 4.37 -0.03 3.07
CA ILE A 68 4.70 -1.13 2.15
C ILE A 68 4.28 -2.46 2.77
N SER A 69 4.80 -2.78 3.97
CA SER A 69 4.47 -4.04 4.63
C SER A 69 2.98 -4.19 4.93
N TYR A 70 2.27 -3.07 5.15
CA TYR A 70 0.82 -3.08 5.34
C TYR A 70 0.07 -3.44 4.05
N VAL A 71 0.42 -2.81 2.93
CA VAL A 71 -0.17 -3.12 1.62
C VAL A 71 0.15 -4.55 1.19
N GLU A 72 1.39 -4.99 1.35
CA GLU A 72 1.79 -6.38 1.08
C GLU A 72 0.99 -7.38 1.92
N GLY A 73 0.75 -7.06 3.20
CA GLY A 73 -0.10 -7.88 4.07
C GLY A 73 -1.57 -7.92 3.64
N VAL A 74 -2.08 -6.84 3.03
CA VAL A 74 -3.42 -6.81 2.41
C VAL A 74 -3.45 -7.68 1.16
N ILE A 75 -2.40 -7.59 0.32
CA ILE A 75 -2.26 -8.40 -0.89
C ILE A 75 -2.19 -9.89 -0.55
N GLU A 76 -1.37 -10.27 0.43
CA GLU A 76 -1.22 -11.64 0.91
C GLU A 76 -2.54 -12.24 1.39
N ARG A 77 -3.42 -11.42 1.99
CA ARG A 77 -4.72 -11.87 2.53
C ARG A 77 -5.87 -11.76 1.53
N GLY A 78 -5.66 -11.19 0.34
CA GLY A 78 -6.71 -10.93 -0.64
C GLY A 78 -7.79 -9.96 -0.16
N ILE A 79 -7.49 -9.06 0.78
CA ILE A 79 -8.51 -8.14 1.33
C ILE A 79 -8.75 -7.00 0.34
N GLY A 80 -9.94 -6.95 -0.25
CA GLY A 80 -10.32 -5.88 -1.19
C GLY A 80 -9.59 -5.96 -2.54
N ILE A 81 -9.17 -7.18 -2.92
CA ILE A 81 -8.57 -7.51 -4.21
C ILE A 81 -9.42 -8.62 -4.81
N ASP A 82 -9.99 -8.33 -5.98
CA ASP A 82 -10.72 -9.30 -6.78
C ASP A 82 -9.73 -10.30 -7.39
N GLU A 83 -10.02 -11.59 -7.31
CA GLU A 83 -9.22 -12.67 -7.92
C GLU A 83 -9.63 -12.89 -9.38
#